data_AF-A0A1S3XDI8-F1
#
_entry.id   AF-A0A1S3XDI8-F1
#
_cell.length_a   1.000
_cell.length_b   1.000
_cell.length_c   1.000
_cell.angle_alpha   90.00
_cell.angle_beta   90.00
_cell.angle_gamma   90.00
#
_symmetry.space_group_name_H-M   'P 1'
#
loop_
_entity.id
_entity.type
_entity.pdbx_description
1 polymer ?
#
loop_
_entity_poly.entity_id
_entity_poly.type
_entity_poly.pdbx_seq_one_letter_code
_entity_poly.pdbx_strand_id
1 'polypeptide(L)'
;MSLGKKLTNGTTHTTCSNHLPKRIILVRHGECLANTDINVYGTTPNHKIELTQKGIEQAKQTGSLIKKLITSENAVESNNWKVFFYVSPAERTRRTLREIGQSFPKRKVMGVKEEYRLRELSFGNYHDPASIAKVKEERVTYGRFYYRVTGGETGAEVYDRISSFVECLRRDIEMKKFCEDPSQETNIIIVTHGLSSRIFLMKWFEWTIEQFEDLNRMRTCEFQVLQLGQGGEYSLAFHHDDKKLKEWGLSLDMIEDQKRRAYGPILNSLELCDLVYPYMDCFAQDSDEENTII
;
A
#
# COMPACT_ATOMS: atom_id res chain seq x y z
N MET A 1 -14.76 -15.24 22.20
CA MET A 1 -15.43 -13.94 22.41
C MET A 1 -15.26 -13.06 21.16
N SER A 2 -16.10 -13.34 20.16
CA SER A 2 -16.25 -12.52 18.96
C SER A 2 -17.17 -11.34 19.30
N LEU A 3 -16.71 -10.10 19.13
CA LEU A 3 -17.57 -8.93 19.25
C LEU A 3 -18.27 -8.67 17.91
N GLY A 4 -19.35 -9.39 17.68
CA GLY A 4 -20.37 -9.01 16.70
C GLY A 4 -21.08 -7.75 17.19
N LYS A 5 -20.87 -6.61 16.50
CA LYS A 5 -21.69 -5.42 16.69
C LYS A 5 -23.06 -5.65 16.07
N LYS A 6 -24.06 -5.94 16.92
CA LYS A 6 -25.48 -5.76 16.58
C LYS A 6 -25.73 -4.26 16.35
N LEU A 7 -26.07 -3.89 15.12
CA LEU A 7 -26.61 -2.57 14.79
C LEU A 7 -28.11 -2.60 15.07
N THR A 8 -28.55 -1.85 16.09
CA THR A 8 -29.96 -1.56 16.34
C THR A 8 -30.41 -0.37 15.50
N ASN A 9 -31.56 -0.51 14.84
CA ASN A 9 -32.21 0.53 14.06
C ASN A 9 -32.60 1.76 14.91
N GLY A 10 -32.47 2.95 14.32
CA GLY A 10 -33.35 4.08 14.61
C GLY A 10 -32.69 5.31 15.23
N THR A 11 -31.94 6.09 14.45
CA THR A 11 -32.06 7.56 14.41
C THR A 11 -31.42 8.06 13.13
N THR A 12 -32.11 8.92 12.39
CA THR A 12 -31.59 9.61 11.20
C THR A 12 -30.49 10.59 11.60
N HIS A 13 -29.30 10.06 11.88
CA HIS A 13 -28.08 10.84 11.90
C HIS A 13 -27.82 11.26 10.45
N THR A 14 -27.95 12.55 10.19
CA THR A 14 -27.26 13.21 9.08
C THR A 14 -25.81 12.75 9.15
N THR A 15 -25.42 11.89 8.20
CA THR A 15 -24.09 11.29 8.17
C THR A 15 -23.08 12.44 8.05
N CYS A 16 -22.34 12.70 9.12
CA CYS A 16 -21.11 13.46 9.00
C CYS A 16 -20.28 12.72 7.96
N SER A 17 -20.09 13.32 6.78
CA SER A 17 -19.21 12.78 5.77
C SER A 17 -17.84 12.59 6.41
N ASN A 18 -17.44 11.34 6.63
CA ASN A 18 -16.08 11.03 7.06
C ASN A 18 -15.18 11.49 5.93
N HIS A 19 -14.47 12.60 6.13
CA HIS A 19 -13.60 13.25 5.15
C HIS A 19 -12.31 12.46 4.98
N LEU A 20 -12.43 11.22 4.52
CA LEU A 20 -11.33 10.31 4.25
C LEU A 20 -10.56 10.79 3.01
N PRO A 21 -9.23 10.61 2.96
CA PRO A 21 -8.47 10.87 1.75
C PRO A 21 -9.08 10.13 0.57
N LYS A 22 -9.30 10.82 -0.56
CA LYS A 22 -9.82 10.20 -1.77
C LYS A 22 -8.91 9.09 -2.26
N ARG A 23 -7.58 9.29 -2.16
CA ARG A 23 -6.58 8.33 -2.65
C ARG A 23 -5.40 8.17 -1.71
N ILE A 24 -4.88 6.96 -1.67
CA ILE A 24 -3.54 6.62 -1.18
C ILE A 24 -2.77 6.05 -2.36
N ILE A 25 -1.65 6.68 -2.71
CA ILE A 25 -0.86 6.36 -3.89
C ILE A 25 0.51 5.86 -3.43
N LEU A 26 0.77 4.57 -3.63
CA LEU A 26 2.07 3.97 -3.35
C LEU A 26 2.98 4.16 -4.56
N VAL A 27 4.21 4.61 -4.36
CA VAL A 27 5.18 4.81 -5.44
C VAL A 27 6.47 4.10 -5.09
N ARG A 28 6.95 3.21 -5.98
CA ARG A 28 8.30 2.66 -5.85
C ARG A 28 9.32 3.71 -6.30
N HIS A 29 10.45 3.81 -5.61
CA HIS A 29 11.57 4.66 -6.06
C HIS A 29 11.98 4.39 -7.52
N GLY A 30 12.56 5.40 -8.16
CA GLY A 30 13.13 5.30 -9.50
C GLY A 30 14.36 4.38 -9.55
N GLU A 31 14.79 4.02 -10.75
CA GLU A 31 15.98 3.18 -10.93
C GLU A 31 17.20 3.75 -10.20
N CYS A 32 17.85 2.92 -9.38
CA CYS A 32 19.04 3.30 -8.63
C CYS A 32 20.28 2.54 -9.12
N LEU A 33 21.47 3.01 -8.73
CA LEU A 33 22.74 2.39 -9.14
C LEU A 33 22.79 0.88 -8.83
N ALA A 34 22.22 0.44 -7.70
CA ALA A 34 22.13 -0.97 -7.35
C ALA A 34 21.08 -1.78 -8.12
N ASN A 35 20.21 -1.13 -8.90
CA ASN A 35 19.34 -1.82 -9.85
C ASN A 35 20.07 -2.13 -11.16
N THR A 36 21.06 -1.31 -11.53
CA THR A 36 21.87 -1.50 -12.74
C THR A 36 23.11 -2.33 -12.48
N ASP A 37 23.71 -2.19 -11.31
CA ASP A 37 24.94 -2.88 -10.93
C ASP A 37 24.88 -3.34 -9.46
N ILE A 38 24.85 -4.66 -9.24
CA ILE A 38 24.81 -5.24 -7.90
C ILE A 38 26.11 -4.98 -7.12
N ASN A 39 27.23 -4.70 -7.77
CA ASN A 39 28.52 -4.43 -7.12
C ASN A 39 28.51 -3.13 -6.30
N VAL A 40 27.55 -2.24 -6.56
CA VAL A 40 27.35 -1.00 -5.79
C VAL A 40 27.10 -1.29 -4.31
N TYR A 41 26.49 -2.44 -3.98
CA TYR A 41 26.34 -2.85 -2.59
C TYR A 41 27.69 -3.04 -1.89
N GLY A 42 28.78 -3.32 -2.60
CA GLY A 42 30.11 -3.50 -2.02
C GLY A 42 30.84 -2.22 -1.64
N THR A 43 30.46 -1.09 -2.23
CA THR A 43 31.18 0.18 -2.07
C THR A 43 30.31 1.27 -1.45
N THR A 44 29.00 1.15 -1.54
CA THR A 44 28.05 2.18 -1.11
C THR A 44 27.06 1.61 -0.08
N PRO A 45 26.96 2.21 1.13
CA PRO A 45 25.93 1.83 2.09
C PRO A 45 24.53 1.90 1.47
N ASN A 46 23.70 0.87 1.68
CA ASN A 46 22.39 0.73 1.01
C ASN A 46 21.49 1.99 1.12
N HIS A 47 21.52 2.69 2.25
CA HIS A 47 20.72 3.90 2.47
C HIS A 47 21.22 5.12 1.67
N LYS A 48 22.47 5.13 1.21
CA LYS A 48 23.10 6.21 0.41
C LYS A 48 23.07 5.97 -1.09
N ILE A 49 22.60 4.81 -1.55
CA ILE A 49 22.57 4.48 -2.98
C ILE A 49 21.65 5.46 -3.71
N GLU A 50 22.22 6.14 -4.70
CA GLU A 50 21.56 7.20 -5.47
C GLU A 50 20.76 6.65 -6.67
N LEU A 51 19.90 7.50 -7.22
CA LEU A 51 19.20 7.24 -8.48
C LEU A 51 20.18 7.31 -9.67
N THR A 52 19.88 6.55 -10.72
CA THR A 52 20.48 6.78 -12.04
C THR A 52 19.83 8.00 -12.70
N GLN A 53 20.43 8.53 -13.78
CA GLN A 53 19.78 9.59 -14.58
C GLN A 53 18.42 9.11 -15.12
N LYS A 54 18.33 7.85 -15.52
CA LYS A 54 17.06 7.23 -15.95
C LYS A 54 16.05 7.19 -14.80
N GLY A 55 16.47 6.87 -13.58
CA GLY A 55 15.63 6.92 -12.38
C GLY A 55 15.10 8.32 -12.05
N ILE A 56 15.90 9.36 -12.30
CA ILE A 56 15.47 10.77 -12.18
C ILE A 56 14.37 11.08 -13.20
N GLU A 57 14.56 10.75 -14.47
CA GLU A 57 13.54 11.02 -15.49
C GLU A 57 12.27 10.20 -15.30
N GLN A 58 12.39 8.95 -14.88
CA GLN A 58 11.26 8.14 -14.44
C GLN A 58 10.45 8.86 -13.35
N ALA A 59 11.11 9.43 -12.35
CA ALA A 59 10.43 10.10 -11.24
C ALA A 59 9.71 11.39 -11.67
N LYS A 60 10.30 12.18 -12.57
CA LYS A 60 9.63 13.37 -13.15
C LYS A 60 8.38 12.99 -13.95
N GLN A 61 8.48 11.93 -14.76
CA GLN A 61 7.35 11.40 -15.52
C GLN A 61 6.24 10.90 -14.58
N THR A 62 6.59 10.12 -13.57
CA THR A 62 5.65 9.65 -12.54
C THR A 62 4.94 10.80 -11.83
N GLY A 63 5.67 11.88 -11.46
CA GLY A 63 5.05 13.06 -10.87
C GLY A 63 4.01 13.72 -11.78
N SER A 64 4.32 13.79 -13.08
CA SER A 64 3.42 14.36 -14.08
C SER A 64 2.18 13.49 -14.29
N LEU A 65 2.33 12.17 -14.31
CA LEU A 65 1.22 11.21 -14.41
C LEU A 65 0.31 11.24 -13.18
N ILE A 66 0.87 11.26 -11.97
CA ILE A 66 0.08 11.35 -10.73
C ILE A 66 -0.67 12.68 -10.67
N LYS A 67 -0.02 13.80 -11.02
CA LYS A 67 -0.69 15.10 -11.09
C LYS A 67 -1.85 15.05 -12.09
N LYS A 68 -1.61 14.50 -13.29
CA LYS A 68 -2.65 14.36 -14.31
C LYS A 68 -3.84 13.57 -13.76
N LEU A 69 -3.60 12.41 -13.15
CA LEU A 69 -4.63 11.57 -12.52
C LEU A 69 -5.46 12.34 -11.50
N ILE A 70 -4.83 13.10 -10.60
CA ILE A 70 -5.52 13.90 -9.59
C ILE A 70 -6.34 15.04 -10.24
N THR A 71 -5.85 15.62 -11.34
CA THR A 71 -6.54 16.75 -11.99
C THR A 71 -7.60 16.36 -13.00
N SER A 72 -7.48 15.20 -13.68
CA SER A 72 -8.33 14.83 -14.81
C SER A 72 -9.74 14.40 -14.41
N GLU A 73 -9.95 13.93 -13.18
CA GLU A 73 -11.29 13.64 -12.66
C GLU A 73 -12.05 14.92 -12.24
N ASN A 74 -11.37 16.07 -12.14
CA ASN A 74 -11.90 17.30 -11.56
C ASN A 74 -12.32 18.37 -12.60
N ALA A 75 -12.79 17.95 -13.78
CA ALA A 75 -13.09 18.87 -14.88
C ALA A 75 -14.37 19.73 -14.70
N VAL A 76 -15.21 19.45 -13.69
CA VAL A 76 -16.49 20.18 -13.52
C VAL A 76 -16.68 20.76 -12.12
N GLU A 77 -16.18 20.13 -11.04
CA GLU A 77 -16.45 20.59 -9.67
C GLU A 77 -15.17 20.67 -8.82
N SER A 78 -14.61 21.87 -8.76
CA SER A 78 -13.53 22.31 -7.88
C SER A 78 -12.12 21.78 -8.22
N ASN A 79 -11.25 22.72 -8.58
CA ASN A 79 -9.79 22.56 -8.54
C ASN A 79 -9.29 22.51 -7.07
N ASN A 80 -10.01 21.86 -6.15
CA ASN A 80 -9.76 21.87 -4.70
C ASN A 80 -9.14 20.57 -4.19
N TRP A 81 -8.11 20.08 -4.87
CA TRP A 81 -7.32 18.94 -4.38
C TRP A 81 -6.10 19.41 -3.56
N LYS A 82 -5.62 18.56 -2.65
CA LYS A 82 -4.30 18.66 -2.00
C LYS A 82 -3.58 17.32 -1.95
N VAL A 83 -2.27 17.39 -1.74
CA VAL A 83 -1.39 16.23 -1.54
C VAL A 83 -0.64 16.30 -0.22
N PHE A 84 -0.49 15.15 0.44
CA PHE A 84 0.42 14.94 1.56
C PHE A 84 1.41 13.83 1.19
N PHE A 85 2.70 14.06 1.44
CA PHE A 85 3.74 13.08 1.11
C PHE A 85 4.27 12.35 2.33
N TYR A 86 4.37 11.03 2.23
CA TYR A 86 5.24 10.20 3.05
C TYR A 86 6.43 9.72 2.23
N VAL A 87 7.61 9.63 2.86
CA VAL A 87 8.81 9.14 2.19
C VAL A 87 9.66 8.28 3.11
N SER A 88 10.19 7.20 2.56
CA SER A 88 11.21 6.38 3.22
C SER A 88 12.56 7.13 3.30
N PRO A 89 13.39 6.93 4.33
CA PRO A 89 14.61 7.71 4.55
C PRO A 89 15.80 7.39 3.62
N ALA A 90 15.67 6.47 2.66
CA ALA A 90 16.76 6.16 1.74
C ALA A 90 16.99 7.30 0.72
N GLU A 91 18.23 7.50 0.28
CA GLU A 91 18.52 8.61 -0.65
C GLU A 91 17.76 8.45 -1.97
N ARG A 92 17.71 7.24 -2.54
CA ARG A 92 16.89 6.97 -3.73
C ARG A 92 15.41 7.36 -3.58
N THR A 93 14.78 7.12 -2.43
CA THR A 93 13.37 7.51 -2.20
C THR A 93 13.22 9.01 -1.99
N ARG A 94 14.16 9.65 -1.28
CA ARG A 94 14.20 11.11 -1.14
C ARG A 94 14.42 11.81 -2.49
N ARG A 95 15.33 11.32 -3.33
CA ARG A 95 15.52 11.84 -4.71
C ARG A 95 14.25 11.65 -5.53
N THR A 96 13.62 10.48 -5.51
CA THR A 96 12.36 10.24 -6.23
C THR A 96 11.27 11.21 -5.77
N LEU A 97 11.12 11.46 -4.47
CA LEU A 97 10.19 12.46 -3.95
C LEU A 97 10.50 13.87 -4.48
N ARG A 98 11.78 14.29 -4.50
CA ARG A 98 12.17 15.62 -5.00
C ARG A 98 11.75 15.81 -6.46
N GLU A 99 11.94 14.81 -7.30
CA GLU A 99 11.55 14.88 -8.72
C GLU A 99 10.03 14.82 -8.92
N ILE A 100 9.32 13.96 -8.18
CA ILE A 100 7.84 13.90 -8.21
C ILE A 100 7.24 15.23 -7.72
N GLY A 101 7.81 15.80 -6.65
CA GLY A 101 7.34 17.01 -6.00
C GLY A 101 7.35 18.25 -6.90
N GLN A 102 8.26 18.30 -7.89
CA GLN A 102 8.33 19.40 -8.86
C GLN A 102 7.06 19.53 -9.71
N SER A 103 6.28 18.46 -9.87
CA SER A 103 5.01 18.52 -10.59
C SER A 103 3.91 19.26 -9.81
N PHE A 104 4.05 19.41 -8.48
CA PHE A 104 3.00 19.94 -7.61
C PHE A 104 3.30 21.38 -7.15
N PRO A 105 2.38 22.33 -7.37
CA PRO A 105 2.53 23.68 -6.81
C PRO A 105 2.60 23.63 -5.29
N LYS A 106 3.51 24.38 -4.65
CA LYS A 106 3.69 24.35 -3.18
C LYS A 106 2.39 24.59 -2.39
N ARG A 107 1.50 25.47 -2.87
CA ARG A 107 0.17 25.73 -2.26
C ARG A 107 -0.76 24.50 -2.20
N LYS A 108 -0.48 23.49 -3.03
CA LYS A 108 -1.22 22.23 -3.12
C LYS A 108 -0.63 21.13 -2.23
N VAL A 109 0.54 21.35 -1.65
CA VAL A 109 1.23 20.39 -0.78
C VAL A 109 0.96 20.78 0.68
N MET A 110 0.23 19.92 1.40
CA MET A 110 -0.06 20.13 2.82
C MET A 110 1.15 19.87 3.72
N GLY A 111 1.96 18.90 3.34
CA GLY A 111 3.11 18.51 4.13
C GLY A 111 3.88 17.35 3.52
N VAL A 112 5.08 17.15 4.07
CA VAL A 112 5.96 16.04 3.76
C VAL A 112 6.45 15.47 5.08
N LYS A 113 6.34 14.16 5.26
CA LYS A 113 6.83 13.47 6.45
C LYS A 113 7.73 12.31 6.05
N GLU A 114 8.95 12.33 6.57
CA GLU A 114 9.82 11.17 6.50
C GLU A 114 9.38 10.12 7.52
N GLU A 115 9.31 8.86 7.10
CA GLU A 115 8.82 7.75 7.91
C GLU A 115 9.78 6.55 7.81
N TYR A 116 10.48 6.28 8.91
CA TYR A 116 11.52 5.25 8.98
C TYR A 116 10.98 3.82 8.87
N ARG A 117 9.69 3.61 9.17
CA ARG A 117 9.03 2.30 9.03
C ARG A 117 8.79 1.92 7.57
N LEU A 118 8.89 2.86 6.64
CA LEU A 118 8.78 2.62 5.20
C LEU A 118 10.11 2.18 4.54
N ARG A 119 11.13 1.77 5.30
CA ARG A 119 12.39 1.26 4.72
C ARG A 119 12.18 -0.04 3.95
N GLU A 120 13.05 -0.30 2.98
CA GLU A 120 13.13 -1.62 2.33
C GLU A 120 13.64 -2.68 3.32
N LEU A 121 13.40 -3.96 3.03
CA LEU A 121 14.02 -5.08 3.76
C LEU A 121 15.53 -4.86 3.91
N SER A 122 16.03 -4.94 5.14
CA SER A 122 17.46 -4.94 5.40
C SER A 122 18.09 -6.28 5.01
N PHE A 123 19.14 -6.23 4.20
CA PHE A 123 20.01 -7.37 3.90
C PHE A 123 21.20 -7.45 4.88
N GLY A 124 21.12 -6.74 6.00
CA GLY A 124 22.22 -6.60 6.97
C GLY A 124 23.35 -5.72 6.46
N ASN A 125 24.54 -5.89 7.05
CA ASN A 125 25.77 -5.18 6.67
C ASN A 125 26.51 -5.87 5.50
N TYR A 126 25.85 -6.79 4.78
CA TYR A 126 26.50 -7.55 3.72
C TYR A 126 26.76 -6.66 2.50
N HIS A 127 28.05 -6.56 2.20
CA HIS A 127 28.60 -5.81 1.07
C HIS A 127 29.18 -6.76 -0.01
N ASP A 128 29.07 -8.08 0.15
CA ASP A 128 29.51 -9.03 -0.88
C ASP A 128 28.42 -9.27 -1.94
N PRO A 129 28.61 -8.87 -3.21
CA PRO A 129 27.60 -9.00 -4.24
C PRO A 129 27.20 -10.45 -4.55
N ALA A 130 28.14 -11.40 -4.44
CA ALA A 130 27.87 -12.82 -4.67
C ALA A 130 26.92 -13.39 -3.61
N SER A 131 27.17 -13.06 -2.34
CA SER A 131 26.27 -13.40 -1.23
C SER A 131 24.87 -12.80 -1.42
N ILE A 132 24.76 -11.54 -1.88
CA ILE A 132 23.46 -10.90 -2.14
C ILE A 132 22.71 -11.62 -3.26
N ALA A 133 23.39 -12.05 -4.33
CA ALA A 133 22.78 -12.80 -5.41
C ALA A 133 22.23 -14.15 -4.90
N LYS A 134 23.02 -14.89 -4.14
CA LYS A 134 22.63 -16.16 -3.53
C LYS A 134 21.41 -16.00 -2.61
N VAL A 135 21.43 -15.00 -1.71
CA VAL A 135 20.29 -14.68 -0.83
C VAL A 135 19.04 -14.36 -1.65
N LYS A 136 19.14 -13.62 -2.75
CA LYS A 136 17.99 -13.30 -3.60
C LYS A 136 17.36 -14.55 -4.22
N GLU A 137 18.16 -15.52 -4.60
CA GLU A 137 17.71 -16.80 -5.16
C GLU A 137 17.04 -17.68 -4.08
N GLU A 138 17.73 -17.89 -2.96
CA GLU A 138 17.20 -18.68 -1.83
C GLU A 138 15.88 -18.13 -1.29
N ARG A 139 15.71 -16.81 -1.31
CA ARG A 139 14.46 -16.16 -0.90
C ARG A 139 13.26 -16.52 -1.78
N VAL A 140 13.49 -16.83 -3.06
CA VAL A 140 12.41 -17.23 -3.96
C VAL A 140 11.99 -18.66 -3.68
N THR A 141 12.93 -19.55 -3.38
CA THR A 141 12.63 -20.96 -3.14
C THR A 141 12.11 -21.25 -1.73
N TYR A 142 12.59 -20.52 -0.72
CA TYR A 142 12.17 -20.70 0.68
C TYR A 142 10.82 -20.02 0.99
N GLY A 143 10.49 -18.94 0.30
CA GLY A 143 9.37 -18.04 0.64
C GLY A 143 9.87 -16.69 1.15
N ARG A 144 9.44 -15.61 0.51
CA ARG A 144 9.97 -14.26 0.70
C ARG A 144 9.57 -13.64 2.02
N PHE A 145 8.43 -14.06 2.58
CA PHE A 145 7.86 -13.59 3.84
C PHE A 145 8.62 -14.15 5.04
N TYR A 146 8.92 -15.45 5.03
CA TYR A 146 9.54 -16.15 6.15
C TYR A 146 11.06 -16.17 6.12
N TYR A 147 11.69 -16.05 4.93
CA TYR A 147 13.14 -16.14 4.84
C TYR A 147 13.84 -15.07 5.67
N ARG A 148 14.76 -15.51 6.54
CA ARG A 148 15.64 -14.66 7.34
C ARG A 148 16.91 -14.34 6.56
N VAL A 149 17.09 -13.08 6.18
CA VAL A 149 18.39 -12.65 5.67
C VAL A 149 19.38 -12.64 6.82
N THR A 150 20.53 -13.31 6.65
CA THR A 150 21.60 -13.31 7.65
C THR A 150 21.98 -11.87 8.00
N GLY A 151 22.01 -11.53 9.30
CA GLY A 151 22.28 -10.18 9.77
C GLY A 151 21.27 -9.10 9.35
N GLY A 152 20.17 -9.48 8.70
CA GLY A 152 19.13 -8.61 8.17
C GLY A 152 17.75 -8.91 8.76
N GLU A 153 16.71 -8.57 7.98
CA GLU A 153 15.30 -8.71 8.35
C GLU A 153 14.66 -9.94 7.68
N THR A 154 13.54 -10.43 8.25
CA THR A 154 12.54 -11.25 7.53
C THR A 154 11.45 -10.38 6.92
N GLY A 155 10.65 -10.94 6.00
CA GLY A 155 9.43 -10.28 5.53
C GLY A 155 8.42 -10.02 6.65
N ALA A 156 8.30 -10.93 7.63
CA ALA A 156 7.45 -10.76 8.80
C ALA A 156 7.86 -9.54 9.66
N GLU A 157 9.16 -9.33 9.90
CA GLU A 157 9.63 -8.14 10.64
C GLU A 157 9.35 -6.83 9.87
N VAL A 158 9.41 -6.87 8.54
CA VAL A 158 8.96 -5.74 7.71
C VAL A 158 7.46 -5.54 7.85
N TYR A 159 6.67 -6.61 7.90
CA TYR A 159 5.23 -6.57 8.13
C TYR A 159 4.87 -5.89 9.45
N ASP A 160 5.56 -6.19 10.54
CA ASP A 160 5.27 -5.59 11.85
C ASP A 160 5.47 -4.07 11.84
N ARG A 161 6.61 -3.60 11.30
CA ARG A 161 6.88 -2.15 11.25
C ARG A 161 5.96 -1.42 10.26
N ILE A 162 5.62 -2.03 9.12
CA ILE A 162 4.66 -1.46 8.18
C ILE A 162 3.25 -1.45 8.79
N SER A 163 2.87 -2.48 9.54
CA SER A 163 1.60 -2.52 10.27
C SER A 163 1.48 -1.39 11.27
N SER A 164 2.53 -1.17 12.08
CA SER A 164 2.59 -0.01 12.98
C SER A 164 2.41 1.33 12.24
N PHE A 165 2.99 1.47 11.05
CA PHE A 165 2.79 2.66 10.21
C PHE A 165 1.34 2.77 9.71
N VAL A 166 0.76 1.69 9.19
CA VAL A 166 -0.62 1.66 8.70
C VAL A 166 -1.61 2.05 9.79
N GLU A 167 -1.45 1.53 11.02
CA GLU A 167 -2.33 1.92 12.14
C GLU A 167 -2.15 3.40 12.53
N CYS A 168 -0.93 3.93 12.46
CA CYS A 168 -0.71 5.37 12.64
C CYS A 168 -1.37 6.20 11.55
N LEU A 169 -1.28 5.76 10.29
CA LEU A 169 -1.90 6.43 9.15
C LEU A 169 -3.43 6.44 9.28
N ARG A 170 -4.04 5.30 9.64
CA ARG A 170 -5.49 5.20 9.89
C ARG A 170 -5.91 6.17 10.99
N ARG A 171 -5.21 6.19 12.12
CA ARG A 171 -5.48 7.14 13.19
C ARG A 171 -5.31 8.60 12.76
N ASP A 172 -4.27 8.92 11.98
CA ASP A 172 -4.07 10.28 11.48
C ASP A 172 -5.20 10.71 10.52
N ILE A 173 -5.75 9.77 9.74
CA ILE A 173 -6.93 9.97 8.88
C ILE A 173 -8.19 10.20 9.74
N GLU A 174 -8.44 9.35 10.74
CA GLU A 174 -9.58 9.47 11.67
C GLU A 174 -9.56 10.78 12.45
N MET A 175 -8.37 11.21 12.88
CA MET A 175 -8.14 12.50 13.54
C MET A 175 -8.20 13.69 12.57
N LYS A 176 -8.55 13.48 11.30
CA LYS A 176 -8.70 14.51 10.26
C LYS A 176 -7.44 15.37 10.07
N LYS A 177 -6.24 14.83 10.35
CA LYS A 177 -4.98 15.57 10.17
C LYS A 177 -4.70 15.97 8.72
N PHE A 178 -5.41 15.35 7.79
CA PHE A 178 -5.30 15.62 6.36
C PHE A 178 -6.46 16.45 5.79
N CYS A 179 -7.37 16.95 6.63
CA CYS A 179 -8.56 17.69 6.22
C CYS A 179 -8.51 19.11 6.79
N GLU A 180 -8.05 20.08 6.00
CA GLU A 180 -8.16 21.51 6.33
C GLU A 180 -9.56 22.06 5.98
N ASP A 181 -10.18 21.53 4.93
CA ASP A 181 -11.45 21.98 4.36
C ASP A 181 -12.30 20.76 3.92
N PRO A 182 -13.56 20.62 4.37
CA PRO A 182 -14.47 19.53 3.96
C PRO A 182 -14.87 19.53 2.48
N SER A 183 -14.53 20.55 1.70
CA SER A 183 -14.69 20.53 0.24
C SER A 183 -13.42 20.08 -0.49
N GLN A 184 -12.33 19.82 0.24
CA GLN A 184 -11.03 19.51 -0.32
C GLN A 184 -10.82 18.02 -0.56
N GLU A 185 -10.49 17.65 -1.79
CA GLU A 185 -10.06 16.30 -2.12
C GLU A 185 -8.62 16.06 -1.64
N THR A 186 -8.42 15.10 -0.73
CA THR A 186 -7.08 14.83 -0.19
C THR A 186 -6.48 13.56 -0.78
N ASN A 187 -5.22 13.64 -1.21
CA ASN A 187 -4.47 12.55 -1.81
C ASN A 187 -3.18 12.33 -1.01
N ILE A 188 -2.94 11.11 -0.53
CA ILE A 188 -1.71 10.75 0.19
C ILE A 188 -0.78 10.03 -0.78
N ILE A 189 0.45 10.49 -0.93
CA ILE A 189 1.46 9.89 -1.80
C ILE A 189 2.59 9.33 -0.94
N ILE A 190 2.86 8.04 -1.05
CA ILE A 190 3.84 7.32 -0.24
C ILE A 190 4.98 6.83 -1.14
N VAL A 191 6.14 7.48 -1.07
CA VAL A 191 7.34 7.12 -1.84
C VAL A 191 8.19 6.14 -1.04
N THR A 192 8.26 4.90 -1.51
CA THR A 192 8.86 3.77 -0.79
C THR A 192 9.50 2.75 -1.74
N HIS A 193 9.60 1.48 -1.33
CA HIS A 193 10.31 0.42 -2.01
C HIS A 193 9.38 -0.75 -2.41
N GLY A 194 9.92 -1.69 -3.17
CA GLY A 194 9.12 -2.73 -3.81
C GLY A 194 8.49 -3.71 -2.83
N LEU A 195 9.23 -4.22 -1.84
CA LEU A 195 8.66 -5.12 -0.83
C LEU A 195 7.78 -4.35 0.15
N SER A 196 8.24 -3.18 0.62
CA SER A 196 7.47 -2.33 1.56
C SER A 196 6.07 -2.01 1.04
N SER A 197 5.91 -1.70 -0.26
CA SER A 197 4.59 -1.47 -0.86
C SER A 197 3.73 -2.72 -0.90
N ARG A 198 4.28 -3.88 -1.26
CA ARG A 198 3.51 -5.15 -1.25
C ARG A 198 3.03 -5.51 0.15
N ILE A 199 3.89 -5.33 1.15
CA ILE A 199 3.54 -5.55 2.56
C ILE A 199 2.51 -4.51 3.03
N PHE A 200 2.60 -3.25 2.58
CA PHE A 200 1.57 -2.26 2.85
C PHE A 200 0.22 -2.74 2.30
N LEU A 201 0.16 -3.21 1.05
CA LEU A 201 -1.08 -3.73 0.44
C LEU A 201 -1.61 -4.95 1.20
N MET A 202 -0.73 -5.90 1.53
CA MET A 202 -1.07 -7.09 2.31
C MET A 202 -1.73 -6.69 3.64
N LYS A 203 -1.13 -5.77 4.39
CA LYS A 203 -1.72 -5.27 5.64
C LYS A 203 -2.97 -4.43 5.42
N TRP A 204 -3.04 -3.66 4.34
CA TRP A 204 -4.17 -2.78 4.08
C TRP A 204 -5.44 -3.55 3.74
N PHE A 205 -5.31 -4.59 2.91
CA PHE A 205 -6.41 -5.43 2.43
C PHE A 205 -6.58 -6.75 3.19
N GLU A 206 -5.76 -6.98 4.21
CA GLU A 206 -5.79 -8.20 5.02
C GLU A 206 -5.58 -9.47 4.18
N TRP A 207 -4.71 -9.39 3.18
CA TRP A 207 -4.36 -10.53 2.34
C TRP A 207 -3.54 -11.55 3.11
N THR A 208 -3.73 -12.82 2.76
CA THR A 208 -3.00 -13.93 3.36
C THR A 208 -1.53 -13.91 2.93
N ILE A 209 -0.70 -14.71 3.61
CA ILE A 209 0.72 -14.81 3.28
C ILE A 209 0.90 -15.46 1.90
N GLU A 210 0.07 -16.45 1.55
CA GLU A 210 0.06 -17.12 0.26
C GLU A 210 -0.24 -16.13 -0.86
N GLN A 211 -1.31 -15.33 -0.70
CA GLN A 211 -1.64 -14.25 -1.63
C GLN A 211 -0.49 -13.25 -1.79
N PHE A 212 0.21 -12.93 -0.69
CA PHE A 212 1.36 -12.03 -0.72
C PHE A 212 2.58 -12.61 -1.47
N GLU A 213 2.85 -13.90 -1.33
CA GLU A 213 4.00 -14.55 -1.98
C GLU A 213 3.90 -14.50 -3.51
N ASP A 214 2.67 -14.58 -4.03
CA ASP A 214 2.34 -14.50 -5.46
C ASP A 214 2.44 -13.07 -6.04
N LEU A 215 2.44 -12.04 -5.19
CA LEU A 215 2.53 -10.66 -5.66
C LEU A 215 3.85 -10.36 -6.37
N ASN A 216 3.77 -9.76 -7.54
CA ASN A 216 4.93 -9.34 -8.31
C ASN A 216 5.50 -8.01 -7.82
N ARG A 217 6.83 -7.87 -7.92
CA ARG A 217 7.51 -6.62 -7.56
C ARG A 217 7.13 -5.52 -8.55
N MET A 218 6.65 -4.39 -8.04
CA MET A 218 6.47 -3.16 -8.83
C MET A 218 7.73 -2.79 -9.59
N ARG A 219 7.62 -2.30 -10.82
CA ARG A 219 8.72 -1.71 -11.59
C ARG A 219 9.20 -0.41 -10.93
N THR A 220 10.42 0.03 -11.23
CA THR A 220 10.96 1.30 -10.72
C THR A 220 10.06 2.46 -11.17
N CYS A 221 9.71 3.37 -10.26
CA CYS A 221 8.77 4.47 -10.49
C CYS A 221 7.34 4.08 -10.90
N GLU A 222 6.97 2.80 -10.84
CA GLU A 222 5.58 2.39 -10.90
C GLU A 222 4.82 2.84 -9.65
N PHE A 223 3.54 3.14 -9.81
CA PHE A 223 2.66 3.53 -8.71
C PHE A 223 1.34 2.78 -8.73
N GLN A 224 0.79 2.55 -7.54
CA GLN A 224 -0.48 1.86 -7.29
C GLN A 224 -1.43 2.84 -6.60
N VAL A 225 -2.67 2.89 -7.06
CA VAL A 225 -3.66 3.88 -6.60
C VAL A 225 -4.78 3.15 -5.87
N LEU A 226 -4.84 3.35 -4.56
CA LEU A 226 -5.95 2.93 -3.73
C LEU A 226 -6.91 4.11 -3.68
N GLN A 227 -8.10 3.98 -4.27
CA GLN A 227 -9.12 5.02 -4.26
C GLN A 227 -10.29 4.60 -3.36
N LEU A 228 -10.78 5.54 -2.56
CA LEU A 228 -11.94 5.36 -1.71
C LEU A 228 -13.20 5.15 -2.57
N GLY A 229 -13.81 3.98 -2.42
CA GLY A 229 -15.07 3.59 -3.04
C GLY A 229 -16.29 4.10 -2.27
N GLN A 230 -17.47 3.86 -2.84
CA GLN A 230 -18.74 4.36 -2.29
C GLN A 230 -19.07 3.77 -0.91
N GLY A 231 -18.62 2.53 -0.66
CA GLY A 231 -18.79 1.84 0.63
C GLY A 231 -17.84 2.30 1.75
N GLY A 232 -17.00 3.32 1.51
CA GLY A 232 -16.00 3.78 2.47
C GLY A 232 -14.74 2.90 2.55
N GLU A 233 -14.62 1.92 1.65
CA GLU A 233 -13.43 1.05 1.53
C GLU A 233 -12.54 1.54 0.38
N TYR A 234 -11.23 1.38 0.52
CA TYR A 234 -10.31 1.66 -0.57
C TYR A 234 -10.25 0.48 -1.55
N SER A 235 -9.95 0.76 -2.81
CA SER A 235 -9.80 -0.26 -3.86
C SER A 235 -8.74 0.12 -4.90
N LEU A 236 -8.08 -0.91 -5.45
CA LEU A 236 -7.21 -0.79 -6.62
C LEU A 236 -7.97 -0.80 -7.97
N ALA A 237 -9.25 -1.16 -8.01
CA ALA A 237 -9.97 -1.43 -9.27
C ALA A 237 -10.49 -0.17 -10.02
N PHE A 238 -10.27 1.04 -9.48
CA PHE A 238 -10.68 2.29 -10.14
C PHE A 238 -9.76 2.70 -11.30
N HIS A 239 -8.45 2.53 -11.09
CA HIS A 239 -7.41 3.07 -11.99
C HIS A 239 -6.60 1.97 -12.68
N HIS A 240 -6.87 0.71 -12.36
CA HIS A 240 -6.11 -0.44 -12.82
C HIS A 240 -7.08 -1.50 -13.33
N ASP A 241 -6.87 -1.93 -14.59
CA ASP A 241 -7.68 -2.99 -15.19
C ASP A 241 -7.28 -4.39 -14.67
N ASP A 242 -8.13 -5.39 -14.90
CA ASP A 242 -7.87 -6.77 -14.47
C ASP A 242 -6.53 -7.30 -14.97
N LYS A 243 -6.11 -6.91 -16.17
CA LYS A 243 -4.83 -7.32 -16.75
C LYS A 243 -3.67 -6.78 -15.90
N LYS A 244 -3.76 -5.53 -15.48
CA LYS A 244 -2.75 -4.88 -14.63
C LYS A 244 -2.73 -5.47 -13.23
N LEU A 245 -3.90 -5.75 -12.64
CA LEU A 245 -4.00 -6.41 -11.34
C LEU A 245 -3.40 -7.82 -11.38
N LYS A 246 -3.67 -8.59 -12.44
CA LYS A 246 -3.02 -9.90 -12.68
C LYS A 246 -1.51 -9.78 -12.90
N GLU A 247 -1.05 -8.74 -13.60
CA GLU A 247 0.40 -8.47 -13.74
C GLU A 247 1.06 -8.28 -12.37
N TRP A 248 0.37 -7.67 -11.41
CA TRP A 248 0.84 -7.54 -10.02
C TRP A 248 0.69 -8.81 -9.18
N GLY A 249 0.15 -9.90 -9.73
CA GLY A 249 0.01 -11.18 -9.07
C GLY A 249 -1.26 -11.34 -8.24
N LEU A 250 -2.28 -10.48 -8.43
CA LEU A 250 -3.57 -10.68 -7.77
C LEU A 250 -4.29 -11.88 -8.38
N SER A 251 -4.82 -12.77 -7.52
CA SER A 251 -5.72 -13.85 -7.92
C SER A 251 -7.07 -13.30 -8.41
N LEU A 252 -7.91 -14.18 -9.00
CA LEU A 252 -9.26 -13.79 -9.42
C LEU A 252 -10.09 -13.29 -8.23
N ASP A 253 -10.09 -14.03 -7.12
CA ASP A 253 -10.83 -13.66 -5.91
C ASP A 253 -10.37 -12.30 -5.34
N MET A 254 -9.07 -12.03 -5.35
CA MET A 254 -8.54 -10.73 -4.94
C MET A 254 -9.05 -9.61 -5.85
N ILE A 255 -9.11 -9.84 -7.18
CA ILE A 255 -9.59 -8.85 -8.14
C ILE A 255 -11.10 -8.59 -7.94
N GLU A 256 -11.87 -9.64 -7.72
CA GLU A 256 -13.31 -9.53 -7.44
C GLU A 256 -13.56 -8.77 -6.13
N ASP A 257 -12.79 -9.05 -5.08
CA ASP A 257 -12.80 -8.27 -3.84
C ASP A 257 -12.50 -6.79 -4.09
N GLN A 258 -11.48 -6.47 -4.90
CA GLN A 258 -11.18 -5.08 -5.25
C GLN A 258 -12.34 -4.42 -6.02
N LYS A 259 -12.99 -5.11 -6.95
CA LYS A 259 -14.16 -4.57 -7.67
C LYS A 259 -15.34 -4.33 -6.73
N ARG A 260 -15.61 -5.26 -5.81
CA ARG A 260 -16.65 -5.12 -4.79
C ARG A 260 -16.40 -3.89 -3.92
N ARG A 261 -15.16 -3.67 -3.46
CA ARG A 261 -14.80 -2.47 -2.68
C ARG A 261 -14.95 -1.17 -3.47
N ALA A 262 -14.70 -1.19 -4.78
CA ALA A 262 -14.84 -0.01 -5.64
C ALA A 262 -16.31 0.35 -5.92
N TYR A 263 -17.11 -0.63 -6.34
CA TYR A 263 -18.40 -0.41 -6.98
C TYR A 263 -19.60 -0.89 -6.14
N GLY A 264 -19.36 -1.50 -4.98
CA GLY A 264 -20.40 -2.15 -4.17
C GLY A 264 -20.68 -3.59 -4.62
N PRO A 265 -21.62 -4.29 -3.94
CA PRO A 265 -22.01 -5.64 -4.33
C PRO A 265 -22.62 -5.64 -5.74
N ILE A 266 -22.22 -6.61 -6.56
CA ILE A 266 -22.86 -6.84 -7.84
C ILE A 266 -24.25 -7.41 -7.55
N LEU A 267 -25.31 -6.78 -8.06
CA LEU A 267 -26.73 -7.08 -7.79
C LEU A 267 -27.21 -8.52 -8.11
N ASN A 268 -26.31 -9.44 -8.47
CA ASN A 268 -26.61 -10.82 -8.85
C ASN A 268 -25.84 -11.89 -8.05
N SER A 269 -25.08 -11.55 -7.00
CA SER A 269 -24.52 -12.54 -6.08
C SER A 269 -25.27 -12.50 -4.75
N LEU A 270 -26.48 -13.08 -4.71
CA LEU A 270 -26.92 -13.68 -3.45
C LEU A 270 -25.90 -14.77 -3.12
N GLU A 271 -25.43 -14.81 -1.87
CA GLU A 271 -24.53 -15.83 -1.29
C GLU A 271 -23.03 -15.74 -1.65
N LEU A 272 -22.41 -14.57 -1.48
CA LEU A 272 -21.00 -14.48 -1.06
C LEU A 272 -20.85 -13.52 0.14
N CYS A 273 -21.86 -13.52 1.02
CA CYS A 273 -21.70 -13.04 2.38
C CYS A 273 -21.31 -14.25 3.21
N ASP A 274 -20.02 -14.54 3.20
CA ASP A 274 -19.22 -14.61 4.40
C ASP A 274 -17.79 -14.77 3.89
N LEU A 275 -16.95 -13.76 4.12
CA LEU A 275 -15.51 -14.00 4.19
C LEU A 275 -15.30 -14.87 5.44
N VAL A 276 -15.71 -16.14 5.33
CA VAL A 276 -15.43 -17.21 6.26
C VAL A 276 -13.92 -17.17 6.38
N TYR A 277 -13.44 -16.72 7.54
CA TYR A 277 -12.01 -16.75 7.82
C TYR A 277 -11.52 -18.14 7.42
N PRO A 278 -10.39 -18.27 6.71
CA PRO A 278 -9.79 -19.58 6.53
C PRO A 278 -9.77 -20.25 7.92
N TYR A 279 -10.21 -21.50 8.03
CA TYR A 279 -10.38 -22.26 9.28
C TYR A 279 -11.70 -22.08 10.04
N MET A 280 -12.63 -21.19 9.66
CA MET A 280 -13.94 -21.14 10.31
C MET A 280 -14.75 -22.42 10.10
N ASP A 281 -14.54 -23.09 8.97
CA ASP A 281 -15.05 -24.42 8.63
C ASP A 281 -14.47 -25.55 9.50
N CYS A 282 -13.36 -25.29 10.21
CA CYS A 282 -12.72 -26.27 11.10
C CYS A 282 -13.32 -26.28 12.51
N PHE A 283 -14.13 -25.28 12.88
CA PHE A 283 -14.79 -25.24 14.18
C PHE A 283 -16.12 -26.00 14.13
N ALA A 284 -16.43 -26.69 15.22
CA ALA A 284 -17.72 -27.35 15.36
C ALA A 284 -18.86 -26.31 15.25
N GLN A 285 -19.96 -26.71 14.64
CA GLN A 285 -21.18 -25.92 14.69
C GLN A 285 -21.68 -25.84 16.14
N ASP A 286 -22.29 -24.72 16.50
CA ASP A 286 -22.86 -24.55 17.84
C ASP A 286 -23.84 -25.70 18.12
N SER A 287 -23.62 -26.44 19.20
CA SER A 287 -24.60 -27.39 19.74
C SER A 287 -25.51 -26.63 20.71
N ASP A 288 -26.83 -26.72 20.52
CA ASP A 288 -27.86 -26.07 21.37
C ASP A 288 -27.77 -26.41 22.87
N GLU A 289 -26.91 -27.34 23.27
CA GLU A 289 -26.73 -27.82 24.65
C GLU A 289 -25.89 -26.87 25.54
N GLU A 290 -25.12 -25.92 25.00
CA GLU A 290 -24.29 -25.00 25.82
C GLU A 290 -25.10 -23.90 26.55
N ASN A 291 -26.38 -23.70 26.20
CA ASN A 291 -27.26 -22.74 26.88
C ASN A 291 -28.14 -23.34 28.00
N THR A 292 -27.94 -24.61 28.36
CA THR A 292 -28.69 -25.24 29.45
C THR A 292 -27.79 -25.49 30.66
N ILE A 293 -27.45 -24.42 31.37
CA ILE A 293 -27.04 -24.51 32.78
C ILE A 293 -28.18 -23.96 33.62
N ILE A 294 -28.61 -24.82 34.55
CA ILE A 294 -29.70 -24.70 35.53
C ILE A 294 -29.65 -23.39 36.32
#